data_AF-A0AA35XG95-F1
#
_entry.id   AF-A0AA35XG95-F1
#
_cell.length_a   1.000
_cell.length_b   1.000
_cell.length_c   1.000
_cell.angle_alpha   90.00
_cell.angle_beta   90.00
_cell.angle_gamma   90.00
#
_symmetry.space_group_name_H-M   'P 1'
#
loop_
_entity.id
_entity.type
_entity.pdbx_description
1 polymer ?
#
loop_
_entity_poly.entity_id
_entity_poly.type
_entity_poly.pdbx_seq_one_letter_code
_entity_poly.pdbx_strand_id
1 'polypeptide(L)'
;MSESGKTNGAMPPGYISPDTAPKCTWSAGKASTESPHTTVPLRDRHERDSVLPDVLRMIGNTPLIRLDKIARSEGLKCNLCE
;
A
#
# COMPACT_ATOMS: atom_id res chain seq x y z
N MET A 1 40.27 -9.96 -4.63
CA MET A 1 40.50 -10.33 -3.22
C MET A 1 39.41 -11.29 -2.79
N SER A 2 39.87 -12.37 -2.17
CA SER A 2 39.11 -13.56 -1.77
C SER A 2 38.15 -13.33 -0.61
N GLU A 3 37.23 -14.28 -0.49
CA GLU A 3 36.15 -14.52 0.48
C GLU A 3 36.38 -14.17 1.95
N SER A 4 35.28 -13.98 2.69
CA SER A 4 35.12 -14.54 4.04
C SER A 4 33.65 -14.67 4.49
N GLY A 5 33.12 -15.91 4.40
CA GLY A 5 32.21 -16.59 5.36
C GLY A 5 30.78 -16.04 5.60
N LYS A 6 29.77 -16.83 6.01
CA LYS A 6 29.71 -18.23 6.43
C LYS A 6 28.22 -18.66 6.55
N THR A 7 27.98 -19.95 6.32
CA THR A 7 26.81 -20.79 6.66
C THR A 7 25.48 -20.57 5.92
N ASN A 8 25.18 -21.57 5.08
CA ASN A 8 23.89 -21.91 4.49
C ASN A 8 22.80 -22.08 5.57
N GLY A 9 22.03 -21.04 5.83
CA GLY A 9 20.68 -21.19 6.38
C GLY A 9 19.74 -21.60 5.25
N ALA A 10 19.77 -22.88 4.83
CA ALA A 10 18.83 -23.36 3.85
C ALA A 10 17.41 -23.18 4.41
N MET A 11 16.59 -22.38 3.73
CA MET A 11 15.22 -22.15 4.14
C MET A 11 14.43 -23.46 4.13
N PRO A 12 13.44 -23.62 5.02
CA PRO A 12 12.68 -24.86 5.09
C PRO A 12 12.02 -25.17 3.73
N PRO A 13 11.83 -26.46 3.38
CA PRO A 13 11.10 -26.84 2.18
C PRO A 13 9.74 -26.14 2.11
N GLY A 14 9.41 -25.54 0.97
CA GLY A 14 8.19 -24.76 0.78
C GLY A 14 8.28 -23.30 1.22
N TYR A 15 9.43 -22.84 1.72
CA TYR A 15 9.68 -21.41 1.91
C TYR A 15 9.65 -20.70 0.56
N ILE A 16 8.78 -19.70 0.44
CA ILE A 16 8.71 -18.80 -0.70
C ILE A 16 9.50 -17.55 -0.35
N SER A 17 10.51 -17.23 -1.16
CA SER A 17 11.28 -16.00 -0.95
C SER A 17 10.37 -14.77 -1.11
N PRO A 18 10.45 -13.76 -0.23
CA PRO A 18 9.75 -12.50 -0.40
C PRO A 18 10.15 -11.79 -1.71
N ASP A 19 11.33 -12.07 -2.24
CA ASP A 19 11.84 -11.51 -3.51
C ASP A 19 11.33 -12.26 -4.76
N THR A 20 10.48 -13.28 -4.59
CA THR A 20 9.90 -14.01 -5.72
C THR A 20 9.08 -13.05 -6.58
N ALA A 21 9.37 -13.01 -7.88
CA ALA A 21 8.68 -12.13 -8.81
C ALA A 21 7.15 -12.33 -8.75
N PRO A 22 6.37 -11.23 -8.78
CA PRO A 22 4.91 -11.32 -8.72
C PRO A 22 4.36 -12.01 -9.98
N LYS A 23 3.34 -12.85 -9.80
CA LYS A 23 2.62 -13.53 -10.89
C LYS A 23 1.36 -12.78 -11.36
N CYS A 24 1.09 -11.62 -10.77
CA CYS A 24 -0.08 -10.81 -11.11
C CYS A 24 0.00 -10.37 -12.57
N THR A 25 -1.10 -10.52 -13.30
CA THR A 25 -1.19 -10.20 -14.74
C THR A 25 -1.84 -8.84 -15.01
N TRP A 26 -2.02 -8.02 -13.97
CA TRP A 26 -2.53 -6.66 -14.09
C TRP A 26 -1.61 -5.80 -14.96
N SER A 27 -2.22 -4.92 -15.75
CA SER A 27 -1.52 -3.89 -16.52
C SER A 27 -2.42 -2.67 -16.69
N ALA A 28 -1.83 -1.49 -16.87
CA ALA A 28 -2.56 -0.26 -17.13
C ALA A 28 -3.50 -0.43 -18.36
N GLY A 29 -4.72 0.06 -18.25
CA GLY A 29 -5.74 0.00 -19.31
C GLY A 29 -6.62 -1.25 -19.33
N LYS A 30 -6.31 -2.32 -18.58
CA LYS A 30 -7.22 -3.46 -18.42
C LYS A 30 -8.47 -3.07 -17.62
N ALA A 31 -9.61 -3.67 -17.95
CA ALA A 31 -10.84 -3.39 -17.22
C ALA A 31 -10.76 -3.97 -15.80
N SER A 32 -11.35 -3.26 -14.83
CA SER A 32 -11.39 -3.73 -13.44
C SER A 32 -12.14 -5.05 -13.28
N THR A 33 -13.10 -5.34 -14.16
CA THR A 33 -13.88 -6.59 -14.20
C THR A 33 -13.04 -7.80 -14.61
N GLU A 34 -11.88 -7.61 -15.23
CA GLU A 34 -10.95 -8.70 -15.57
C GLU A 34 -10.09 -9.13 -14.37
N SER A 35 -10.12 -8.37 -13.27
CA SER A 35 -9.37 -8.68 -12.07
C SER A 35 -9.93 -9.93 -11.39
N PRO A 36 -9.11 -10.96 -11.10
CA PRO A 36 -9.55 -12.14 -10.34
C PRO A 36 -9.63 -11.86 -8.83
N HIS A 37 -9.27 -10.67 -8.38
CA HIS A 37 -9.17 -10.32 -6.97
C HIS A 37 -10.51 -9.81 -6.42
N THR A 38 -10.81 -10.18 -5.18
CA THR A 38 -11.91 -9.55 -4.42
C THR A 38 -11.63 -8.07 -4.24
N THR A 39 -12.61 -7.23 -4.59
CA THR A 39 -12.56 -5.79 -4.36
C THR A 39 -13.59 -5.43 -3.29
N VAL A 40 -13.18 -4.57 -2.36
CA VAL A 40 -14.08 -4.05 -1.32
C VAL A 40 -14.16 -2.53 -1.50
N PRO A 41 -15.32 -2.00 -1.92
CA PRO A 41 -15.52 -0.56 -2.08
C PRO A 41 -15.28 0.22 -0.78
N LEU A 42 -14.75 1.44 -0.90
CA LEU A 42 -14.50 2.29 0.26
C LEU A 42 -15.79 2.64 1.02
N ARG A 43 -16.88 2.94 0.30
CA ARG A 43 -18.20 3.20 0.92
C ARG A 43 -18.63 2.08 1.88
N ASP A 44 -18.39 0.82 1.52
CA ASP A 44 -18.80 -0.33 2.30
C ASP A 44 -17.95 -0.52 3.57
N ARG A 45 -16.77 0.12 3.63
CA ARG A 45 -15.87 0.11 4.81
C ARG A 45 -16.00 1.35 5.70
N HIS A 46 -16.46 2.46 5.13
CA HIS A 46 -16.25 3.80 5.68
C HIS A 46 -17.54 4.62 5.83
N GLU A 47 -18.71 3.97 5.85
CA GLU A 47 -19.91 4.60 6.39
C GLU A 47 -19.60 5.16 7.78
N ARG A 48 -19.63 6.48 7.89
CA ARG A 48 -19.39 7.19 9.16
C ARG A 48 -20.66 7.12 9.99
N ASP A 49 -20.95 5.93 10.50
CA ASP A 49 -21.95 5.75 11.53
C ASP A 49 -21.56 6.60 12.75
N SER A 50 -22.57 7.15 13.42
CA SER A 50 -22.35 7.96 14.63
C SER A 50 -21.73 7.15 15.77
N VAL A 51 -21.91 5.83 15.77
CA VAL A 51 -21.30 4.88 16.69
C VAL A 51 -20.71 3.73 15.88
N LEU A 52 -19.38 3.56 15.97
CA LEU A 52 -18.70 2.46 15.31
C LEU A 52 -18.85 1.15 16.11
N PRO A 53 -19.02 -0.01 15.45
CA PRO A 53 -19.17 -1.29 16.13
C PRO A 53 -17.87 -1.76 16.80
N ASP A 54 -16.71 -1.38 16.28
CA ASP A 54 -15.40 -1.73 16.81
C ASP A 54 -14.31 -0.74 16.35
N VAL A 55 -13.11 -0.85 16.96
CA VAL A 55 -11.97 0.04 16.69
C VAL A 55 -11.35 -0.15 15.29
N LEU A 56 -11.51 -1.32 14.67
CA LEU A 56 -10.96 -1.58 13.34
C LEU A 56 -11.72 -0.77 12.27
N ARG A 57 -12.98 -0.39 12.54
CA ARG A 57 -13.74 0.52 11.67
C ARG A 57 -13.21 1.96 11.64
N MET A 58 -12.26 2.30 12.52
CA MET A 58 -11.54 3.57 12.47
C MET A 58 -10.35 3.55 11.47
N ILE A 59 -9.96 2.38 10.96
CA ILE A 59 -8.80 2.26 10.05
C ILE A 59 -9.18 2.73 8.65
N GLY A 60 -8.41 3.70 8.13
CA GLY A 60 -8.63 4.38 6.84
C GLY A 60 -9.37 5.71 7.06
N ASN A 61 -10.01 6.29 6.03
CA ASN A 61 -10.51 7.68 6.07
C ASN A 61 -9.44 8.70 6.55
N THR A 62 -8.17 8.40 6.35
CA THR A 62 -7.06 9.25 6.78
C THR A 62 -7.14 10.57 6.02
N PRO A 63 -7.13 11.73 6.70
CA PRO A 63 -7.26 12.99 6.02
C PRO A 63 -6.03 13.27 5.16
N LEU A 64 -6.25 13.69 3.91
CA LEU A 64 -5.22 14.28 3.07
C LEU A 64 -5.11 15.76 3.44
N ILE A 65 -4.01 16.15 4.09
CA ILE A 65 -3.80 17.52 4.61
C ILE A 65 -2.79 18.26 3.75
N ARG A 66 -3.17 19.44 3.27
CA ARG A 66 -2.31 20.32 2.45
C ARG A 66 -1.11 20.85 3.24
N LEU A 67 0.05 20.89 2.58
CA LEU A 67 1.26 21.48 3.14
C LEU A 67 1.38 22.97 2.79
N ASP A 68 1.23 23.85 3.78
CA ASP A 68 1.20 25.30 3.54
C ASP A 68 2.53 26.02 3.80
N LYS A 69 3.16 25.78 4.95
CA LYS A 69 4.35 26.53 5.38
C LYS A 69 5.61 26.04 4.68
N ILE A 70 5.81 24.73 4.67
CA ILE A 70 6.99 24.09 4.05
C ILE A 70 6.99 24.32 2.53
N ALA A 71 5.83 24.17 1.87
CA ALA A 71 5.74 24.42 0.43
C ALA A 71 6.21 25.85 0.06
N ARG A 72 5.76 26.86 0.81
CA ARG A 72 6.21 28.24 0.59
C ARG A 72 7.68 28.47 0.95
N SER A 73 8.19 27.87 2.03
CA SER A 73 9.60 28.06 2.41
C SER A 73 10.55 27.50 1.36
N GLU A 74 10.17 26.40 0.72
CA GLU A 74 10.95 25.76 -0.36
C GLU A 74 10.67 26.35 -1.76
N GLY A 75 9.88 27.43 -1.86
CA GLY A 75 9.56 28.08 -3.13
C GLY A 75 8.70 27.25 -4.09
N LEU A 76 8.03 26.20 -3.60
CA LEU A 76 7.16 25.35 -4.40
C LEU A 76 5.87 26.08 -4.75
N LYS A 77 5.48 25.97 -6.02
CA LYS A 77 4.32 26.69 -6.60
C LYS A 77 3.10 25.80 -6.83
N CYS A 78 3.26 24.48 -6.76
CA CYS A 78 2.15 23.53 -6.87
C CYS A 78 1.54 23.24 -5.49
N ASN A 79 0.32 22.71 -5.48
CA ASN A 79 -0.28 22.17 -4.28
C ASN A 79 0.42 20.84 -3.93
N LEU A 80 1.12 20.83 -2.80
CA LEU A 80 1.57 19.58 -2.20
C LEU A 80 0.40 18.96 -1.44
N CYS A 81 -0.05 17.79 -1.92
CA CYS A 81 -1.25 17.02 -1.53
C CYS A 81 -2.51 17.28 -2.37
N GLU A 82 -2.36 17.46 -3.69
CA GLU A 82 -3.45 17.21 -4.66
C GLU A 82 -3.76 15.71 -4.82
#